data_AF-A0A660KWY4-F1
#
_entry.id   AF-A0A660KWY4-F1
#
_cell.length_a   1.000
_cell.length_b   1.000
_cell.length_c   1.000
_cell.angle_alpha   90.00
_cell.angle_beta   90.00
_cell.angle_gamma   90.00
#
_symmetry.space_group_name_H-M   'P 1'
#
loop_
_entity.id
_entity.type
_entity.pdbx_description
1 polymer ?
#
loop_
_entity_poly.entity_id
_entity_poly.type
_entity_poly.pdbx_seq_one_letter_code
_entity_poly.pdbx_strand_id
1 'polypeptide(L)'
;MTSYNAAFTQLIRRSRRAHWGNWGLSPDIRAGAVGVVDPASGEFTLVQDQMPGLDGRVSKSPLPSKWQLMSEHVSRQQADASLDGSGVDPDTGTKISAGLKVSWGLERSGSMVSEFSIESEDTVKGLGDLLAQQYDWLQQQASAQGMSNGNGISQGFGVISSVIWARSGLNVAAQSDNTTYSISGSASAVNQLVGQVEGKGSYTSATSDKSVDQHIWPDQSGKVADAPVPIAYRFASFEGRTIIPNWTMHLGSFQLVLNNQHGGTYIVKGELNYDTPRGHVKQDTSVSGGLIATIGAIPLDATNINLRLSFKGMFSDEHKSFHWDTPLGTWYDGTRHVDLSGVWPGSTHATDAEAALTP
;
A
#
# COMPACT_ATOMS: atom_id res chain seq x y z
N MET A 1 15.50 15.85 -0.68
CA MET A 1 16.00 14.47 -0.53
C MET A 1 14.77 13.59 -0.40
N THR A 2 14.53 12.66 -1.32
CA THR A 2 13.32 11.82 -1.32
C THR A 2 13.42 10.80 -0.20
N SER A 3 12.40 10.67 0.66
CA SER A 3 12.36 9.59 1.66
C SER A 3 12.32 8.23 0.96
N TYR A 4 13.18 7.29 1.35
CA TYR A 4 13.13 5.91 0.83
C TYR A 4 11.80 5.24 1.15
N ASN A 5 11.19 5.58 2.30
CA ASN A 5 9.89 5.04 2.66
C ASN A 5 8.75 5.55 1.77
N ALA A 6 8.83 6.80 1.29
CA ALA A 6 7.86 7.33 0.33
C ALA A 6 7.93 6.56 -0.99
N ALA A 7 9.14 6.37 -1.52
CA ALA A 7 9.34 5.62 -2.76
C ALA A 7 8.97 4.12 -2.60
N PHE A 8 9.30 3.52 -1.46
CA PHE A 8 8.89 2.14 -1.13
C PHE A 8 7.37 2.02 -1.04
N THR A 9 6.69 2.97 -0.40
CA THR A 9 5.23 3.03 -0.35
C THR A 9 4.62 3.06 -1.75
N GLN A 10 5.15 3.89 -2.66
CA GLN A 10 4.67 3.92 -4.04
C GLN A 10 4.88 2.58 -4.77
N LEU A 11 5.99 1.90 -4.49
CA LEU A 11 6.26 0.58 -5.06
C LEU A 11 5.26 -0.48 -4.56
N ILE A 12 4.93 -0.47 -3.26
CA ILE A 12 3.90 -1.34 -2.67
C ILE A 12 2.54 -1.10 -3.32
N ARG A 13 2.15 0.16 -3.51
CA ARG A 13 0.83 0.54 -4.02
C ARG A 13 0.56 0.12 -5.46
N ARG A 14 1.57 -0.34 -6.20
CA ARG A 14 1.39 -0.98 -7.52
C ARG A 14 0.58 -2.28 -7.42
N SER A 15 0.63 -2.97 -6.29
CA SER A 15 -0.10 -4.23 -6.06
C SER A 15 -1.01 -4.20 -4.82
N ARG A 16 -0.74 -3.33 -3.85
CA ARG A 16 -1.49 -3.22 -2.58
C ARG A 16 -1.78 -1.75 -2.26
N ARG A 17 -2.83 -1.18 -2.87
CA ARG A 17 -3.06 0.28 -2.90
C ARG A 17 -3.26 0.92 -1.54
N ALA A 18 -3.89 0.22 -0.59
CA ALA A 18 -4.14 0.75 0.75
C ALA A 18 -2.90 0.83 1.66
N HIS A 19 -1.75 0.28 1.26
CA HIS A 19 -0.64 0.07 2.18
C HIS A 19 0.38 1.22 2.19
N TRP A 20 0.98 1.40 3.36
CA TRP A 20 2.15 2.20 3.64
C TRP A 20 3.36 1.28 3.86
N GLY A 21 4.54 1.74 3.47
CA GLY A 21 5.80 1.04 3.70
C GLY A 21 6.31 1.23 5.12
N ASN A 22 7.08 0.25 5.60
CA ASN A 22 7.94 0.37 6.76
C ASN A 22 9.40 0.09 6.35
N TRP A 23 9.99 1.01 5.57
CA TRP A 23 11.32 0.83 5.00
C TRP A 23 12.38 0.48 6.03
N GLY A 24 12.40 1.24 7.14
CA GLY A 24 13.35 1.07 8.24
C GLY A 24 13.07 -0.12 9.17
N LEU A 25 12.01 -0.90 8.91
CA LEU A 25 11.60 -2.03 9.73
C LEU A 25 11.32 -1.66 11.21
N SER A 26 10.73 -0.48 11.43
CA SER A 26 10.39 -0.01 12.78
C SER A 26 9.46 -1.00 13.51
N PRO A 27 9.79 -1.43 14.74
CA PRO A 27 8.97 -2.34 15.53
C PRO A 27 7.71 -1.67 16.11
N ASP A 28 7.56 -0.35 15.94
CA ASP A 28 6.41 0.43 16.42
C ASP A 28 5.17 0.23 15.52
N ILE A 29 5.37 -0.30 14.32
CA ILE A 29 4.30 -0.65 13.38
C ILE A 29 3.60 -1.92 13.87
N ARG A 30 2.47 -1.74 14.56
CA ARG A 30 1.65 -2.84 15.11
C ARG A 30 0.17 -2.56 14.89
N ALA A 31 -0.61 -3.62 14.68
CA ALA A 31 -2.06 -3.49 14.54
C ALA A 31 -2.66 -2.88 15.82
N GLY A 32 -3.41 -1.78 15.66
CA GLY A 32 -4.00 -1.02 16.76
C GLY A 32 -3.12 0.08 17.35
N ALA A 33 -1.88 0.23 16.89
CA ALA A 33 -1.03 1.37 17.26
C ALA A 33 -1.64 2.67 16.73
N VAL A 34 -1.52 3.73 17.52
CA VAL A 34 -2.08 5.06 17.24
C VAL A 34 -0.94 6.01 16.95
N GLY A 35 -1.08 6.81 15.90
CA GLY A 35 -0.01 7.72 15.53
C GLY A 35 -0.38 8.68 14.40
N VAL A 36 0.67 9.28 13.85
CA VAL A 36 0.60 10.21 12.72
C VAL A 36 1.37 9.63 11.55
N VAL A 37 0.74 9.58 10.39
CA VAL A 37 1.41 9.28 9.11
C VAL A 37 1.59 10.58 8.35
N ASP A 38 2.83 10.93 8.01
CA ASP A 38 3.11 12.02 7.08
C ASP A 38 2.93 11.54 5.64
N PRO A 39 1.95 12.07 4.87
CA PRO A 39 1.69 11.59 3.52
C PRO A 39 2.81 11.90 2.51
N ALA A 40 3.68 12.87 2.81
CA ALA A 40 4.79 13.22 1.91
C ALA A 40 5.95 12.23 2.03
N SER A 41 6.29 11.83 3.25
CA SER A 41 7.40 10.89 3.51
C SER A 41 6.95 9.43 3.68
N GLY A 42 5.68 9.20 4.00
CA GLY A 42 5.14 7.90 4.37
C GLY A 42 5.51 7.44 5.78
N GLU A 43 6.26 8.24 6.54
CA GLU A 43 6.72 7.89 7.88
C GLU A 43 5.58 7.87 8.89
N PHE A 44 5.60 6.86 9.76
CA PHE A 44 4.69 6.76 10.90
C PHE A 44 5.41 7.19 12.17
N THR A 45 4.79 8.10 12.91
CA THR A 45 5.22 8.49 14.25
C THR A 45 4.25 7.95 15.28
N LEU A 46 4.75 7.09 16.16
CA LEU A 46 3.98 6.48 17.24
C LEU A 46 3.54 7.54 18.27
N VAL A 47 2.28 7.46 18.68
CA VAL A 47 1.70 8.28 19.76
C VAL A 47 1.27 7.41 20.94
N GLN A 48 0.63 6.27 20.65
CA GLN A 48 0.30 5.25 21.65
C GLN A 48 0.51 3.86 21.04
N ASP A 49 1.09 2.95 21.82
CA ASP A 49 1.33 1.57 21.40
C ASP A 49 0.05 0.84 20.99
N GLN A 50 -1.07 1.17 21.64
CA GLN A 50 -2.33 0.47 21.47
C GLN A 50 -3.52 1.34 21.85
N MET A 51 -4.56 1.33 21.02
CA MET A 51 -5.87 1.89 21.34
C MET A 51 -6.62 1.04 22.41
N PRO A 52 -7.38 1.65 23.34
CA PRO A 52 -8.22 0.93 24.28
C PRO A 52 -9.24 -0.01 23.60
N GLY A 53 -9.54 -1.15 24.25
CA GLY A 53 -10.56 -2.09 23.77
C GLY A 53 -10.12 -3.01 22.62
N LEU A 54 -8.83 -3.04 22.29
CA LEU A 54 -8.24 -3.91 21.25
C LEU A 54 -8.11 -5.38 21.69
N ASP A 55 -8.23 -5.69 22.98
CA ASP A 55 -8.07 -7.05 23.51
C ASP A 55 -8.99 -8.05 22.79
N GLY A 56 -8.40 -9.12 22.26
CA GLY A 56 -9.12 -10.15 21.49
C GLY A 56 -9.60 -9.71 20.09
N ARG A 57 -9.30 -8.48 19.65
CA ARG A 57 -9.73 -7.95 18.34
C ARG A 57 -8.67 -8.02 17.25
N VAL A 58 -7.43 -8.39 17.55
CA VAL A 58 -6.41 -8.63 16.52
C VAL A 58 -6.52 -10.08 16.03
N SER A 59 -6.85 -10.28 14.76
CA SER A 59 -6.65 -11.58 14.08
C SER A 59 -5.28 -11.63 13.44
N LYS A 60 -4.58 -12.74 13.66
CA LYS A 60 -3.43 -13.15 12.87
C LYS A 60 -3.88 -14.16 11.81
N SER A 61 -3.63 -13.83 10.55
CA SER A 61 -3.90 -14.71 9.40
C SER A 61 -2.57 -15.14 8.79
N PRO A 62 -2.23 -16.45 8.79
CA PRO A 62 -1.04 -16.94 8.09
C PRO A 62 -1.09 -16.57 6.61
N LEU A 63 0.00 -15.99 6.10
CA LEU A 63 0.13 -15.60 4.70
C LEU A 63 1.51 -15.99 4.15
N PRO A 64 1.92 -17.27 4.28
CA PRO A 64 3.23 -17.72 3.81
C PRO A 64 3.32 -17.47 2.31
N SER A 65 4.13 -16.46 1.97
CA SER A 65 4.26 -16.00 0.60
C SER A 65 5.54 -15.22 0.43
N LYS A 66 6.01 -15.17 -0.81
CA LYS A 66 7.15 -14.38 -1.19
C LYS A 66 6.72 -12.93 -1.43
N TRP A 67 7.41 -11.99 -0.80
CA TRP A 67 7.38 -10.59 -1.14
C TRP A 67 8.59 -10.27 -1.99
N GLN A 68 8.37 -9.72 -3.18
CA GLN A 68 9.45 -9.28 -4.06
C GLN A 68 9.00 -8.04 -4.81
N LEU A 69 9.58 -6.90 -4.42
CA LEU A 69 9.34 -5.62 -5.05
C LEU A 69 10.69 -5.03 -5.49
N MET A 70 10.73 -4.56 -6.74
CA MET A 70 11.90 -3.90 -7.31
C MET A 70 11.46 -2.63 -8.03
N SER A 71 12.19 -1.55 -7.83
CA SER A 71 12.06 -0.38 -8.71
C SER A 71 12.58 -0.72 -10.12
N GLU A 72 12.42 0.23 -11.03
CA GLU A 72 13.16 0.21 -12.29
C GLU A 72 14.68 0.22 -12.03
N HIS A 73 15.45 -0.24 -13.02
CA HIS A 73 16.93 -0.25 -12.96
C HIS A 73 17.53 -1.15 -11.87
N VAL A 74 16.80 -2.21 -11.50
CA VAL A 74 17.29 -3.25 -10.61
C VAL A 74 17.40 -4.55 -11.37
N SER A 75 18.56 -5.20 -11.27
CA SER A 75 18.78 -6.57 -11.74
C SER A 75 19.08 -7.47 -10.56
N ARG A 76 18.63 -8.73 -10.62
CA ARG A 76 18.89 -9.74 -9.60
C ARG A 76 19.65 -10.91 -10.21
N GLN A 77 20.73 -11.32 -9.58
CA GLN A 77 21.55 -12.46 -9.98
C GLN A 77 21.76 -13.41 -8.80
N GLN A 78 21.90 -14.69 -9.12
CA GLN A 78 22.24 -15.74 -8.17
C GLN A 78 23.42 -16.55 -8.72
N ALA A 79 24.39 -16.83 -7.86
CA ALA A 79 25.56 -17.62 -8.21
C ALA A 79 25.99 -18.49 -7.00
N ASP A 80 26.60 -19.63 -7.31
CA ASP A 80 27.26 -20.44 -6.28
C ASP A 80 28.43 -19.65 -5.66
N ALA A 81 28.57 -19.77 -4.34
CA ALA A 81 29.62 -19.11 -3.58
C ALA A 81 30.49 -20.14 -2.88
N SER A 82 31.81 -20.01 -3.01
CA SER A 82 32.73 -20.71 -2.11
C SER A 82 32.82 -19.90 -0.82
N LEU A 83 32.45 -20.51 0.29
CA LEU A 83 32.57 -19.92 1.62
C LEU A 83 33.81 -20.52 2.28
N ASP A 84 34.58 -19.68 2.98
CA ASP A 84 35.88 -20.03 3.56
C ASP A 84 35.83 -21.06 4.72
N GLY A 85 34.66 -21.64 5.00
CA GLY A 85 34.46 -22.60 6.08
C GLY A 85 34.46 -21.99 7.48
N SER A 86 34.51 -20.66 7.60
CA SER A 86 34.40 -19.96 8.90
C SER A 86 32.95 -19.79 9.37
N GLY A 87 32.00 -19.76 8.43
CA GLY A 87 30.57 -19.69 8.70
C GLY A 87 29.97 -21.02 9.14
N VAL A 88 29.13 -20.99 10.16
CA VAL A 88 28.32 -22.12 10.63
C VAL A 88 26.87 -21.85 10.27
N ASP A 89 26.19 -22.85 9.71
CA ASP A 89 24.75 -22.77 9.48
C ASP A 89 24.04 -22.80 10.84
N PRO A 90 23.23 -21.77 11.19
CA PRO A 90 22.61 -21.67 12.49
C PRO A 90 21.55 -22.75 12.76
N ASP A 91 20.96 -23.33 11.71
CA ASP A 91 19.94 -24.37 11.86
C ASP A 91 20.58 -25.75 12.09
N THR A 92 21.70 -26.05 11.42
CA THR A 92 22.32 -27.38 11.48
C THR A 92 23.58 -27.45 12.36
N GLY A 93 24.19 -26.30 12.68
CA GLY A 93 25.48 -26.23 13.37
C GLY A 93 26.67 -26.70 12.52
N THR A 94 26.50 -26.93 11.21
CA THR A 94 27.58 -27.42 10.34
C THR A 94 28.35 -26.28 9.67
N LYS A 95 29.67 -26.46 9.50
CA LYS A 95 30.50 -25.52 8.73
C LYS A 95 30.06 -25.48 7.26
N ILE A 96 29.95 -24.28 6.71
CA ILE A 96 29.50 -24.06 5.34
C ILE A 96 30.72 -23.89 4.43
N SER A 97 30.96 -24.83 3.53
CA SER A 97 32.03 -24.77 2.52
C SER A 97 31.53 -24.37 1.12
N ALA A 98 30.26 -24.61 0.83
CA ALA A 98 29.57 -24.19 -0.39
C ALA A 98 28.29 -23.43 0.00
N GLY A 99 28.04 -22.32 -0.67
CA GLY A 99 26.94 -21.41 -0.37
C GLY A 99 26.31 -20.82 -1.62
N LEU A 100 25.34 -19.95 -1.39
CA LEU A 100 24.65 -19.17 -2.40
C LEU A 100 24.99 -17.70 -2.18
N LYS A 101 25.29 -16.98 -3.26
CA LYS A 101 25.35 -15.52 -3.28
C LYS A 101 24.18 -15.00 -4.11
N VAL A 102 23.33 -14.16 -3.52
CA VAL A 102 22.33 -13.36 -4.23
C VAL A 102 22.86 -11.94 -4.34
N SER A 103 22.84 -11.38 -5.54
CA SER A 103 23.31 -10.02 -5.82
C SER A 103 22.20 -9.21 -6.49
N TRP A 104 22.08 -7.95 -6.10
CA TRP A 104 21.23 -6.97 -6.75
C TRP A 104 22.10 -5.86 -7.33
N GLY A 105 22.03 -5.70 -8.65
CA GLY A 105 22.63 -4.57 -9.35
C GLY A 105 21.63 -3.43 -9.40
N LEU A 106 22.00 -2.30 -8.81
CA LEU A 106 21.23 -1.07 -8.68
C LEU A 106 21.89 -0.03 -9.60
N GLU A 107 21.38 0.14 -10.81
CA GLU A 107 22.07 0.93 -11.84
C GLU A 107 22.05 2.44 -11.53
N ARG A 108 21.03 2.93 -10.81
CA ARG A 108 20.85 4.34 -10.48
C ARG A 108 20.70 4.57 -8.97
N SER A 109 21.15 5.71 -8.50
CA SER A 109 20.83 6.22 -7.17
C SER A 109 19.30 6.29 -6.99
N GLY A 110 18.81 5.80 -5.87
CA GLY A 110 17.38 5.66 -5.59
C GLY A 110 16.74 4.38 -6.12
N SER A 111 17.43 3.59 -6.97
CA SER A 111 16.98 2.23 -7.28
C SER A 111 16.93 1.40 -5.99
N MET A 112 15.88 0.61 -5.83
CA MET A 112 15.61 -0.11 -4.60
C MET A 112 14.97 -1.48 -4.80
N VAL A 113 15.24 -2.37 -3.84
CA VAL A 113 14.70 -3.71 -3.76
C VAL A 113 14.18 -3.98 -2.36
N SER A 114 13.08 -4.73 -2.30
CA SER A 114 12.48 -5.26 -1.07
C SER A 114 12.13 -6.73 -1.31
N GLU A 115 12.82 -7.65 -0.63
CA GLU A 115 12.59 -9.09 -0.71
C GLU A 115 12.39 -9.67 0.69
N PHE A 116 11.22 -10.25 0.95
CA PHE A 116 10.87 -10.83 2.26
C PHE A 116 10.14 -12.16 2.14
N SER A 117 10.30 -12.99 3.17
CA SER A 117 9.47 -14.15 3.44
C SER A 117 8.35 -13.75 4.39
N ILE A 118 7.12 -13.62 3.88
CA ILE A 118 5.95 -13.22 4.69
C ILE A 118 5.54 -14.37 5.61
N GLU A 119 5.25 -14.06 6.87
CA GLU A 119 4.66 -14.98 7.84
C GLU A 119 3.14 -14.87 7.87
N SER A 120 2.64 -13.64 8.03
CA SER A 120 1.25 -13.40 8.39
C SER A 120 0.85 -11.95 8.15
N GLU A 121 -0.46 -11.73 8.18
CA GLU A 121 -1.06 -10.40 8.32
C GLU A 121 -1.84 -10.36 9.64
N ASP A 122 -1.58 -9.34 10.46
CA ASP A 122 -2.41 -9.02 11.61
C ASP A 122 -3.44 -7.97 11.20
N THR A 123 -4.69 -8.10 11.63
CA THR A 123 -5.78 -7.17 11.29
C THR A 123 -6.68 -6.92 12.49
N VAL A 124 -7.06 -5.66 12.70
CA VAL A 124 -8.03 -5.24 13.72
C VAL A 124 -9.45 -5.55 13.25
N LYS A 125 -10.15 -6.42 13.97
CA LYS A 125 -11.55 -6.79 13.73
C LYS A 125 -12.51 -5.73 14.26
N GLY A 126 -13.58 -5.47 13.49
CA GLY A 126 -14.61 -4.50 13.88
C GLY A 126 -14.03 -3.09 14.06
N LEU A 127 -13.08 -2.71 13.21
CA LEU A 127 -12.34 -1.46 13.31
C LEU A 127 -13.28 -0.25 13.34
N GLY A 128 -14.28 -0.19 12.46
CA GLY A 128 -15.23 0.92 12.40
C GLY A 128 -15.95 1.14 13.75
N ASP A 129 -16.50 0.07 14.32
CA ASP A 129 -17.17 0.13 15.63
C ASP A 129 -16.21 0.52 16.75
N LEU A 130 -14.99 0.00 16.73
CA LEU A 130 -13.98 0.29 17.74
C LEU A 130 -13.52 1.75 17.68
N LEU A 131 -13.26 2.27 16.49
CA LEU A 131 -12.90 3.69 16.29
C LEU A 131 -14.06 4.61 16.69
N ALA A 132 -15.31 4.24 16.39
CA ALA A 132 -16.48 4.99 16.82
C ALA A 132 -16.63 5.02 18.36
N GLN A 133 -16.41 3.88 19.02
CA GLN A 133 -16.46 3.76 20.49
C GLN A 133 -15.33 4.55 21.18
N GLN A 134 -14.14 4.58 20.58
CA GLN A 134 -12.96 5.24 21.14
C GLN A 134 -12.72 6.65 20.60
N TYR A 135 -13.69 7.22 19.85
CA TYR A 135 -13.50 8.49 19.15
C TYR A 135 -13.05 9.63 20.08
N ASP A 136 -13.70 9.80 21.23
CA ASP A 136 -13.36 10.90 22.15
C ASP A 136 -11.94 10.74 22.73
N TRP A 137 -11.52 9.50 23.01
CA TRP A 137 -10.15 9.21 23.45
C TRP A 137 -9.14 9.49 22.33
N LEU A 138 -9.43 9.04 21.10
CA LEU A 138 -8.60 9.32 19.93
C LEU A 138 -8.49 10.82 19.65
N GLN A 139 -9.58 11.57 19.84
CA GLN A 139 -9.59 13.02 19.66
C GLN A 139 -8.69 13.72 20.68
N GLN A 140 -8.64 13.24 21.94
CA GLN A 140 -7.71 13.75 22.95
C GLN A 140 -6.25 13.49 22.54
N GLN A 141 -5.94 12.29 22.06
CA GLN A 141 -4.60 11.96 21.57
C GLN A 141 -4.22 12.82 20.35
N ALA A 142 -5.15 13.01 19.40
CA ALA A 142 -4.95 13.86 18.23
C ALA A 142 -4.72 15.33 18.61
N SER A 143 -5.50 15.85 19.57
CA SER A 143 -5.37 17.21 20.09
C SER A 143 -3.98 17.46 20.69
N ALA A 144 -3.44 16.49 21.45
CA ALA A 144 -2.09 16.57 22.00
C ALA A 144 -0.98 16.65 20.91
N GLN A 145 -1.27 16.18 19.70
CA GLN A 145 -0.39 16.27 18.53
C GLN A 145 -0.72 17.46 17.60
N GLY A 146 -1.67 18.32 17.99
CA GLY A 146 -2.15 19.42 17.12
C GLY A 146 -2.96 18.95 15.91
N MET A 147 -3.38 17.69 15.88
CA MET A 147 -4.11 17.04 14.78
C MET A 147 -5.63 16.99 15.03
N SER A 148 -6.14 17.78 15.98
CA SER A 148 -7.57 17.94 16.21
C SER A 148 -7.93 19.39 16.45
N ASN A 149 -9.13 19.77 16.01
CA ASN A 149 -9.74 21.07 16.27
C ASN A 149 -11.25 20.88 16.56
N GLY A 150 -12.01 21.99 16.63
CA GLY A 150 -13.45 21.96 16.90
C GLY A 150 -14.29 21.14 15.91
N ASN A 151 -13.76 20.80 14.73
CA ASN A 151 -14.42 19.98 13.73
C ASN A 151 -14.09 18.48 13.84
N GLY A 152 -13.18 18.08 14.75
CA GLY A 152 -12.80 16.68 15.00
C GLY A 152 -11.32 16.41 14.74
N ILE A 153 -11.01 15.20 14.27
CA ILE A 153 -9.63 14.74 14.01
C ILE A 153 -9.28 15.02 12.54
N SER A 154 -8.08 15.52 12.31
CA SER A 154 -7.53 15.80 10.97
C SER A 154 -6.92 14.56 10.35
N GLN A 155 -6.95 14.49 9.02
CA GLN A 155 -6.31 13.42 8.24
C GLN A 155 -4.81 13.31 8.53
N GLY A 156 -4.29 12.09 8.51
CA GLY A 156 -2.91 11.76 8.89
C GLY A 156 -2.78 11.27 10.32
N PHE A 157 -3.65 11.70 11.25
CA PHE A 157 -3.77 11.06 12.56
C PHE A 157 -4.71 9.86 12.49
N GLY A 158 -4.40 8.79 13.23
CA GLY A 158 -5.24 7.60 13.21
C GLY A 158 -4.60 6.35 13.77
N VAL A 159 -5.04 5.19 13.27
CA VAL A 159 -4.75 3.88 13.83
C VAL A 159 -4.28 2.92 12.73
N ILE A 160 -3.24 2.15 13.01
CA ILE A 160 -2.81 1.05 12.14
C ILE A 160 -3.87 -0.06 12.18
N SER A 161 -4.51 -0.33 11.05
CA SER A 161 -5.61 -1.28 10.95
C SER A 161 -5.18 -2.70 10.59
N SER A 162 -4.04 -2.83 9.92
CA SER A 162 -3.42 -4.11 9.58
C SER A 162 -1.91 -3.98 9.41
N VAL A 163 -1.17 -5.06 9.67
CA VAL A 163 0.29 -5.15 9.53
C VAL A 163 0.68 -6.45 8.85
N ILE A 164 1.53 -6.35 7.83
CA ILE A 164 2.18 -7.51 7.20
C ILE A 164 3.49 -7.78 7.92
N TRP A 165 3.63 -9.01 8.41
CA TRP A 165 4.77 -9.49 9.16
C TRP A 165 5.62 -10.42 8.32
N ALA A 166 6.93 -10.21 8.31
CA ALA A 166 7.90 -11.05 7.63
C ALA A 166 8.80 -11.79 8.62
N ARG A 167 9.14 -13.04 8.32
CA ARG A 167 10.11 -13.82 9.13
C ARG A 167 11.53 -13.34 8.92
N SER A 168 11.83 -12.94 7.69
CA SER A 168 13.17 -12.60 7.24
C SER A 168 13.10 -11.87 5.91
N GLY A 169 14.13 -11.09 5.57
CA GLY A 169 14.26 -10.42 4.29
C GLY A 169 15.09 -9.16 4.37
N LEU A 170 14.96 -8.29 3.38
CA LEU A 170 15.71 -7.05 3.28
C LEU A 170 15.01 -5.97 2.47
N ASN A 171 15.30 -4.72 2.83
CA ASN A 171 15.13 -3.51 2.06
C ASN A 171 16.51 -2.95 1.74
N VAL A 172 16.79 -2.64 0.47
CA VAL A 172 18.06 -2.02 0.05
C VAL A 172 17.81 -0.99 -1.03
N ALA A 173 18.37 0.20 -0.88
CA ALA A 173 18.34 1.26 -1.87
C ALA A 173 19.74 1.82 -2.13
N ALA A 174 20.04 2.11 -3.39
CA ALA A 174 21.30 2.72 -3.77
C ALA A 174 21.34 4.20 -3.37
N GLN A 175 22.47 4.62 -2.79
CA GLN A 175 22.82 6.04 -2.61
C GLN A 175 23.77 6.54 -3.71
N SER A 176 24.27 5.63 -4.55
CA SER A 176 25.19 5.89 -5.67
C SER A 176 24.80 5.09 -6.90
N ASP A 177 25.08 5.62 -8.10
CA ASP A 177 24.86 4.90 -9.37
C ASP A 177 25.77 3.67 -9.49
N ASN A 178 25.28 2.65 -10.23
CA ASN A 178 25.97 1.39 -10.50
C ASN A 178 26.50 0.74 -9.23
N THR A 179 25.61 0.54 -8.26
CA THR A 179 25.90 -0.09 -6.98
C THR A 179 25.49 -1.55 -7.02
N THR A 180 26.31 -2.45 -6.51
CA THR A 180 25.96 -3.84 -6.30
C THR A 180 25.82 -4.10 -4.80
N TYR A 181 24.70 -4.65 -4.40
CA TYR A 181 24.51 -5.21 -3.06
C TYR A 181 24.47 -6.74 -3.14
N SER A 182 24.99 -7.44 -2.15
CA SER A 182 25.01 -8.90 -2.15
C SER A 182 24.85 -9.47 -0.74
N ILE A 183 24.13 -10.60 -0.67
CA ILE A 183 24.10 -11.46 0.51
C ILE A 183 24.66 -12.82 0.15
N SER A 184 25.40 -13.44 1.06
CA SER A 184 25.88 -14.82 0.91
C SER A 184 25.64 -15.64 2.19
N GLY A 185 25.53 -16.96 2.04
CA GLY A 185 25.30 -17.90 3.15
C GLY A 185 25.08 -19.31 2.63
N SER A 186 24.63 -20.24 3.49
CA SER A 186 24.20 -21.56 3.01
C SER A 186 23.02 -21.39 2.04
N ALA A 187 22.94 -22.26 1.03
CA ALA A 187 21.92 -22.12 -0.02
C ALA A 187 20.49 -22.19 0.52
N SER A 188 20.23 -23.05 1.51
CA SER A 188 18.95 -23.15 2.22
C SER A 188 18.62 -21.85 2.95
N ALA A 189 19.54 -21.37 3.79
CA ALA A 189 19.32 -20.19 4.62
C ALA A 189 19.07 -18.93 3.78
N VAL A 190 19.84 -18.73 2.71
CA VAL A 190 19.69 -17.56 1.83
C VAL A 190 18.39 -17.64 1.02
N ASN A 191 17.99 -18.83 0.55
CA ASN A 191 16.71 -19.00 -0.14
C ASN A 191 15.52 -18.79 0.80
N GLN A 192 15.62 -19.18 2.06
CA GLN A 192 14.61 -18.88 3.08
C GLN A 192 14.56 -17.39 3.42
N LEU A 193 15.72 -16.74 3.51
CA LEU A 193 15.86 -15.30 3.77
C LEU A 193 15.09 -14.47 2.76
N VAL A 194 15.22 -14.78 1.47
CA VAL A 194 14.52 -14.08 0.37
C VAL A 194 13.16 -14.68 -0.01
N GLY A 195 12.60 -15.57 0.82
CA GLY A 195 11.25 -16.11 0.65
C GLY A 195 11.06 -17.05 -0.55
N GLN A 196 12.13 -17.66 -1.07
CA GLN A 196 12.04 -18.67 -2.14
C GLN A 196 11.61 -20.05 -1.60
N VAL A 197 11.93 -20.32 -0.34
CA VAL A 197 11.56 -21.54 0.38
C VAL A 197 11.05 -21.15 1.76
N GLU A 198 10.08 -21.88 2.30
CA GLU A 198 9.65 -21.68 3.68
C GLU A 198 10.74 -22.05 4.68
N GLY A 199 10.84 -21.27 5.75
CA GLY A 199 11.77 -21.52 6.84
C GLY A 199 12.31 -20.23 7.44
N LYS A 200 13.34 -20.38 8.26
CA LYS A 200 13.95 -19.29 8.99
C LYS A 200 15.23 -18.84 8.28
N GLY A 201 15.14 -17.73 7.57
CA GLY A 201 16.27 -17.21 6.80
C GLY A 201 17.44 -16.72 7.65
N SER A 202 18.65 -16.92 7.15
CA SER A 202 19.88 -16.33 7.69
C SER A 202 20.89 -16.06 6.57
N TYR A 203 21.95 -15.31 6.88
CA TYR A 203 23.04 -14.99 5.96
C TYR A 203 24.36 -14.97 6.73
N THR A 204 25.48 -15.24 6.07
CA THR A 204 26.81 -15.16 6.68
C THR A 204 27.51 -13.85 6.37
N SER A 205 27.21 -13.23 5.23
CA SER A 205 27.77 -11.94 4.83
C SER A 205 26.79 -11.11 4.02
N ALA A 206 26.86 -9.80 4.20
CA ALA A 206 26.15 -8.79 3.44
C ALA A 206 27.18 -7.74 3.03
N THR A 207 27.32 -7.48 1.73
CA THR A 207 28.35 -6.57 1.20
C THR A 207 27.79 -5.66 0.13
N SER A 208 28.34 -4.46 0.04
CA SER A 208 28.14 -3.57 -1.10
C SER A 208 29.48 -3.03 -1.60
N ASP A 209 29.58 -2.80 -2.91
CA ASP A 209 30.73 -2.16 -3.53
C ASP A 209 30.70 -0.62 -3.37
N LYS A 210 29.55 -0.04 -3.01
CA LYS A 210 29.31 1.39 -2.85
C LYS A 210 28.30 1.66 -1.73
N SER A 211 27.93 2.93 -1.57
CA SER A 211 27.00 3.37 -0.53
C SER A 211 25.56 2.91 -0.82
N VAL A 212 24.95 2.27 0.16
CA VAL A 212 23.55 1.83 0.16
C VAL A 212 22.90 2.22 1.48
N ASP A 213 21.59 2.42 1.43
CA ASP A 213 20.72 2.35 2.58
C ASP A 213 20.16 0.93 2.67
N GLN A 214 20.32 0.25 3.81
CA GLN A 214 19.99 -1.16 3.96
C GLN A 214 19.34 -1.47 5.31
N HIS A 215 18.32 -2.32 5.27
CA HIS A 215 17.68 -2.91 6.44
C HIS A 215 17.47 -4.39 6.16
N ILE A 216 18.10 -5.26 6.95
CA ILE A 216 18.02 -6.72 6.81
C ILE A 216 17.44 -7.32 8.10
N TRP A 217 16.64 -8.37 7.94
CA TRP A 217 16.08 -9.14 9.05
C TRP A 217 16.35 -10.63 8.83
N PRO A 218 17.00 -11.35 9.76
CA PRO A 218 17.57 -10.84 11.01
C PRO A 218 18.67 -9.79 10.78
N ASP A 219 18.93 -8.95 11.77
CA ASP A 219 19.86 -7.81 11.69
C ASP A 219 21.34 -8.22 11.84
N GLN A 220 21.59 -9.48 12.22
CA GLN A 220 22.92 -10.03 12.50
C GLN A 220 23.21 -11.25 11.62
N SER A 221 24.41 -11.28 11.05
CA SER A 221 24.90 -12.43 10.29
C SER A 221 25.04 -13.67 11.18
N GLY A 222 24.75 -14.84 10.62
CA GLY A 222 24.86 -16.14 11.29
C GLY A 222 23.76 -16.36 12.33
N LYS A 223 22.73 -15.52 12.35
CA LYS A 223 21.57 -15.66 13.24
C LYS A 223 20.30 -15.85 12.46
N VAL A 224 19.31 -16.33 13.19
CA VAL A 224 17.94 -16.50 12.77
C VAL A 224 17.09 -15.55 13.61
N ALA A 225 16.03 -14.99 13.04
CA ALA A 225 15.13 -14.12 13.77
C ALA A 225 14.31 -14.88 14.83
N ASP A 226 14.22 -14.29 16.03
CA ASP A 226 13.40 -14.81 17.13
C ASP A 226 11.92 -14.45 16.98
N ALA A 227 11.64 -13.32 16.31
CA ALA A 227 10.30 -12.81 16.04
C ALA A 227 10.22 -12.23 14.62
N PRO A 228 9.03 -12.21 14.00
CA PRO A 228 8.84 -11.54 12.73
C PRO A 228 8.94 -10.02 12.86
N VAL A 229 9.18 -9.35 11.73
CA VAL A 229 9.33 -7.90 11.61
C VAL A 229 8.21 -7.31 10.75
N PRO A 230 7.67 -6.12 11.06
CA PRO A 230 6.61 -5.52 10.26
C PRO A 230 7.20 -4.83 9.02
N ILE A 231 6.67 -5.11 7.83
CA ILE A 231 7.23 -4.59 6.57
C ILE A 231 6.33 -3.58 5.85
N ALA A 232 5.02 -3.66 6.07
CA ALA A 232 4.03 -2.78 5.49
C ALA A 232 2.75 -2.82 6.34
N TYR A 233 1.94 -1.75 6.27
CA TYR A 233 0.75 -1.63 7.10
C TYR A 233 -0.37 -0.86 6.39
N ARG A 234 -1.61 -1.05 6.85
CA ARG A 234 -2.76 -0.22 6.49
C ARG A 234 -3.07 0.75 7.63
N PHE A 235 -3.59 1.90 7.27
CA PHE A 235 -3.85 2.98 8.23
C PHE A 235 -5.26 3.52 8.05
N ALA A 236 -6.01 3.60 9.15
CA ALA A 236 -7.29 4.27 9.20
C ALA A 236 -7.10 5.66 9.79
N SER A 237 -7.59 6.68 9.10
CA SER A 237 -7.54 8.08 9.53
C SER A 237 -8.94 8.68 9.63
N PHE A 238 -9.04 10.00 9.77
CA PHE A 238 -10.28 10.72 10.03
C PHE A 238 -10.37 12.00 9.21
N GLU A 239 -11.58 12.36 8.81
CA GLU A 239 -11.95 13.74 8.43
C GLU A 239 -13.05 14.21 9.40
N GLY A 240 -12.66 14.96 10.42
CA GLY A 240 -13.55 15.33 11.51
C GLY A 240 -14.01 14.10 12.29
N ARG A 241 -15.28 13.72 12.14
CA ARG A 241 -15.89 12.50 12.71
C ARG A 241 -15.98 11.34 11.72
N THR A 242 -15.71 11.58 10.45
CA THR A 242 -15.78 10.57 9.40
C THR A 242 -14.53 9.70 9.44
N ILE A 243 -14.70 8.39 9.58
CA ILE A 243 -13.60 7.40 9.58
C ILE A 243 -13.21 7.07 8.14
N ILE A 244 -11.91 7.17 7.82
CA ILE A 244 -11.34 6.81 6.53
C ILE A 244 -10.51 5.52 6.71
N PRO A 245 -11.04 4.32 6.39
CA PRO A 245 -10.45 3.05 6.83
C PRO A 245 -9.14 2.64 6.14
N ASN A 246 -8.92 3.09 4.90
CA ASN A 246 -7.73 2.79 4.09
C ASN A 246 -7.12 4.11 3.59
N TRP A 247 -6.71 4.97 4.51
CA TRP A 247 -6.20 6.29 4.21
C TRP A 247 -4.78 6.21 3.61
N THR A 248 -4.59 6.79 2.42
CA THR A 248 -3.33 6.73 1.65
C THR A 248 -2.76 8.10 1.30
N MET A 249 -3.57 9.16 1.41
CA MET A 249 -3.21 10.55 1.18
C MET A 249 -4.34 11.46 1.67
N HIS A 250 -4.06 12.77 1.77
CA HIS A 250 -5.10 13.75 2.09
C HIS A 250 -6.19 13.80 1.01
N LEU A 251 -7.45 13.68 1.43
CA LEU A 251 -8.64 13.71 0.59
C LEU A 251 -9.46 14.96 0.89
N GLY A 252 -9.68 15.83 -0.09
CA GLY A 252 -10.60 16.97 0.09
C GLY A 252 -12.05 16.59 -0.19
N SER A 253 -12.29 15.95 -1.33
CA SER A 253 -13.58 15.45 -1.79
C SER A 253 -13.36 14.37 -2.83
N PHE A 254 -14.38 13.56 -3.11
CA PHE A 254 -14.37 12.64 -4.24
C PHE A 254 -14.64 13.35 -5.56
N GLN A 255 -14.09 12.78 -6.62
CA GLN A 255 -14.37 13.15 -8.00
C GLN A 255 -14.49 11.91 -8.89
N LEU A 256 -15.40 12.00 -9.86
CA LEU A 256 -15.62 10.99 -10.87
C LEU A 256 -15.26 11.58 -12.24
N VAL A 257 -14.33 10.93 -12.93
CA VAL A 257 -13.81 11.36 -14.22
C VAL A 257 -14.37 10.47 -15.32
N LEU A 258 -15.07 11.08 -16.28
CA LEU A 258 -15.53 10.42 -17.49
C LEU A 258 -14.51 10.69 -18.60
N ASN A 259 -13.74 9.67 -18.96
CA ASN A 259 -12.67 9.80 -19.95
C ASN A 259 -13.13 9.27 -21.31
N ASN A 260 -13.37 10.16 -22.26
CA ASN A 260 -13.78 9.83 -23.62
C ASN A 260 -12.66 10.15 -24.64
N GLN A 261 -11.42 10.30 -24.20
CA GLN A 261 -10.30 10.72 -25.06
C GLN A 261 -9.80 9.61 -26.00
N HIS A 262 -9.89 8.35 -25.57
CA HIS A 262 -9.28 7.23 -26.27
C HIS A 262 -10.33 6.38 -27.00
N GLY A 263 -10.53 6.67 -28.29
CA GLY A 263 -11.36 5.85 -29.17
C GLY A 263 -12.87 6.06 -29.03
N GLY A 264 -13.28 7.14 -28.38
CA GLY A 264 -14.69 7.55 -28.27
C GLY A 264 -15.05 8.69 -29.23
N THR A 265 -16.11 8.50 -30.03
CA THR A 265 -16.69 9.58 -30.86
C THR A 265 -18.12 9.96 -30.47
N TYR A 266 -18.71 9.25 -29.51
CA TYR A 266 -20.05 9.53 -29.00
C TYR A 266 -20.09 10.77 -28.10
N ILE A 267 -21.25 11.44 -28.07
CA ILE A 267 -21.63 12.30 -26.96
C ILE A 267 -22.27 11.42 -25.89
N VAL A 268 -21.74 11.47 -24.68
CA VAL A 268 -22.24 10.71 -23.53
C VAL A 268 -22.84 11.69 -22.53
N LYS A 269 -24.07 11.43 -22.08
CA LYS A 269 -24.67 12.12 -20.92
C LYS A 269 -24.49 11.26 -19.67
N GLY A 270 -23.92 11.83 -18.62
CA GLY A 270 -23.76 11.20 -17.32
C GLY A 270 -24.74 11.77 -16.31
N GLU A 271 -25.45 10.92 -15.59
CA GLU A 271 -26.28 11.25 -14.44
C GLU A 271 -25.70 10.52 -13.22
N LEU A 272 -25.20 11.27 -12.25
CA LEU A 272 -24.67 10.76 -11.00
C LEU A 272 -25.67 11.03 -9.87
N ASN A 273 -26.04 9.99 -9.14
CA ASN A 273 -26.86 10.09 -7.94
C ASN A 273 -26.13 9.49 -6.76
N TYR A 274 -26.24 10.07 -5.57
CA TYR A 274 -25.65 9.53 -4.34
C TYR A 274 -26.38 10.05 -3.10
N ASP A 275 -26.16 9.38 -1.97
CA ASP A 275 -26.73 9.76 -0.69
C ASP A 275 -25.68 10.46 0.18
N THR A 276 -26.11 11.39 1.01
CA THR A 276 -25.32 12.02 2.07
C THR A 276 -26.16 12.08 3.35
N PRO A 277 -25.57 12.34 4.53
CA PRO A 277 -26.33 12.61 5.73
C PRO A 277 -27.32 13.79 5.60
N ARG A 278 -27.11 14.68 4.61
CA ARG A 278 -27.98 15.82 4.32
C ARG A 278 -29.11 15.51 3.33
N GLY A 279 -29.11 14.32 2.72
CA GLY A 279 -30.09 13.87 1.76
C GLY A 279 -29.50 13.40 0.44
N HIS A 280 -30.39 13.01 -0.46
CA HIS A 280 -30.07 12.53 -1.81
C HIS A 280 -29.62 13.67 -2.73
N VAL A 281 -28.58 13.43 -3.52
CA VAL A 281 -28.01 14.40 -4.45
C VAL A 281 -27.98 13.82 -5.86
N LYS A 282 -28.32 14.65 -6.84
CA LYS A 282 -28.24 14.36 -8.27
C LYS A 282 -27.36 15.40 -8.96
N GLN A 283 -26.47 14.95 -9.82
CA GLN A 283 -25.60 15.79 -10.65
C GLN A 283 -25.58 15.25 -12.08
N ASP A 284 -25.62 16.14 -13.06
CA ASP A 284 -25.62 15.79 -14.47
C ASP A 284 -24.38 16.36 -15.17
N THR A 285 -23.86 15.64 -16.15
CA THR A 285 -22.74 16.09 -17.00
C THR A 285 -22.87 15.56 -18.43
N SER A 286 -22.05 16.06 -19.34
CA SER A 286 -21.90 15.49 -20.67
C SER A 286 -20.46 15.60 -21.16
N VAL A 287 -20.01 14.58 -21.88
CA VAL A 287 -18.68 14.51 -22.47
C VAL A 287 -18.78 14.11 -23.94
N SER A 288 -18.16 14.89 -24.82
CA SER A 288 -18.04 14.57 -26.24
C SER A 288 -16.80 13.71 -26.52
N GLY A 289 -16.75 13.09 -27.70
CA GLY A 289 -15.59 12.32 -28.13
C GLY A 289 -14.30 13.14 -28.11
N GLY A 290 -13.21 12.53 -27.66
CA GLY A 290 -11.90 13.20 -27.54
C GLY A 290 -11.74 14.06 -26.28
N LEU A 291 -12.74 14.12 -25.39
CA LEU A 291 -12.73 14.99 -24.21
C LEU A 291 -12.82 14.21 -22.89
N ILE A 292 -12.60 14.93 -21.79
CA ILE A 292 -12.82 14.49 -20.42
C ILE A 292 -13.91 15.38 -19.81
N ALA A 293 -14.77 14.80 -18.97
CA ALA A 293 -15.60 15.56 -18.05
C ALA A 293 -15.40 15.05 -16.62
N THR A 294 -15.50 15.95 -15.65
CA THR A 294 -15.35 15.61 -14.23
C THR A 294 -16.59 16.03 -13.46
N ILE A 295 -17.07 15.14 -12.60
CA ILE A 295 -18.07 15.42 -11.58
C ILE A 295 -17.32 15.46 -10.25
N GLY A 296 -17.12 16.65 -9.70
CA GLY A 296 -16.31 16.87 -8.49
C GLY A 296 -17.15 17.25 -7.26
N ALA A 297 -16.45 17.58 -6.18
CA ALA A 297 -17.03 18.01 -4.90
C ALA A 297 -18.05 17.02 -4.32
N ILE A 298 -17.87 15.73 -4.60
CA ILE A 298 -18.66 14.67 -3.97
C ILE A 298 -18.13 14.53 -2.53
N PRO A 299 -18.96 14.75 -1.50
CA PRO A 299 -18.50 14.71 -0.10
C PRO A 299 -17.88 13.36 0.29
N LEU A 300 -16.96 13.34 1.26
CA LEU A 300 -16.31 12.11 1.71
C LEU A 300 -17.27 11.14 2.43
N ASP A 301 -18.39 11.65 2.93
CA ASP A 301 -19.47 10.88 3.56
C ASP A 301 -20.56 10.45 2.56
N ALA A 302 -20.31 10.60 1.25
CA ALA A 302 -21.22 10.13 0.22
C ALA A 302 -21.26 8.59 0.15
N THR A 303 -22.45 8.04 -0.03
CA THR A 303 -22.70 6.60 -0.18
C THR A 303 -23.65 6.33 -1.35
N ASN A 304 -23.81 5.05 -1.72
CA ASN A 304 -24.75 4.62 -2.77
C ASN A 304 -24.57 5.39 -4.09
N ILE A 305 -23.32 5.56 -4.54
CA ILE A 305 -23.03 6.27 -5.78
C ILE A 305 -23.54 5.44 -6.96
N ASN A 306 -24.40 6.05 -7.77
CA ASN A 306 -25.00 5.47 -8.97
C ASN A 306 -24.73 6.37 -10.17
N LEU A 307 -23.88 5.92 -11.10
CA LEU A 307 -23.66 6.60 -12.37
C LEU A 307 -24.50 5.93 -13.45
N ARG A 308 -25.29 6.70 -14.18
CA ARG A 308 -25.96 6.28 -15.42
C ARG A 308 -25.37 7.05 -16.58
N LEU A 309 -24.97 6.33 -17.61
CA LEU A 309 -24.44 6.88 -18.85
C LEU A 309 -25.43 6.63 -19.98
N SER A 310 -25.61 7.63 -20.84
CA SER A 310 -26.42 7.55 -22.06
C SER A 310 -25.58 7.99 -23.26
N PHE A 311 -25.17 7.02 -24.09
CA PHE A 311 -24.47 7.25 -25.35
C PHE A 311 -25.50 7.66 -26.40
N LYS A 312 -25.37 8.88 -26.92
CA LYS A 312 -26.37 9.46 -27.82
C LYS A 312 -26.29 8.85 -29.21
N GLY A 313 -27.38 8.18 -29.62
CA GLY A 313 -27.55 7.59 -30.94
C GLY A 313 -28.56 8.37 -31.80
N MET A 314 -28.64 8.02 -33.09
CA MET A 314 -29.62 8.64 -34.01
C MET A 314 -31.04 8.12 -33.78
N PHE A 315 -31.18 6.83 -33.44
CA PHE A 315 -32.48 6.14 -33.30
C PHE A 315 -32.83 5.84 -31.84
N SER A 316 -31.84 5.42 -31.06
CA SER A 316 -31.97 5.14 -29.63
C SER A 316 -30.63 5.39 -28.94
N ASP A 317 -30.69 5.74 -27.66
CA ASP A 317 -29.51 5.84 -26.82
C ASP A 317 -29.11 4.46 -26.27
N GLU A 318 -27.81 4.22 -26.12
CA GLU A 318 -27.31 3.06 -25.38
C GLU A 318 -26.98 3.47 -23.94
N HIS A 319 -27.36 2.64 -22.96
CA HIS A 319 -27.19 2.94 -21.55
C HIS A 319 -26.17 2.01 -20.88
N LYS A 320 -25.35 2.57 -20.00
CA LYS A 320 -24.44 1.84 -19.10
C LYS A 320 -24.62 2.39 -17.69
N SER A 321 -24.37 1.57 -16.68
CA SER A 321 -24.48 2.00 -15.28
C SER A 321 -23.40 1.41 -14.40
N PHE A 322 -23.01 2.18 -13.39
CA PHE A 322 -22.07 1.77 -12.35
C PHE A 322 -22.65 2.08 -10.99
N HIS A 323 -22.27 1.25 -10.01
CA HIS A 323 -22.72 1.37 -8.65
C HIS A 323 -21.54 1.17 -7.69
N TRP A 324 -21.39 2.07 -6.72
CA TRP A 324 -20.41 1.97 -5.64
C TRP A 324 -21.10 2.28 -4.30
N ASP A 325 -21.18 1.28 -3.42
CA ASP A 325 -21.84 1.42 -2.10
C ASP A 325 -21.15 2.46 -1.22
N THR A 326 -19.82 2.40 -1.15
CA THR A 326 -19.00 3.27 -0.28
C THR A 326 -17.67 3.62 -0.97
N PRO A 327 -17.55 4.85 -1.52
CA PRO A 327 -16.30 5.36 -2.09
C PRO A 327 -15.19 5.51 -1.05
N LEU A 328 -15.57 5.83 0.20
CA LEU A 328 -14.63 6.05 1.28
C LEU A 328 -13.85 4.78 1.61
N GLY A 329 -12.53 4.85 1.44
CA GLY A 329 -11.63 3.71 1.61
C GLY A 329 -11.50 2.78 0.41
N THR A 330 -12.16 3.08 -0.73
CA THR A 330 -12.01 2.34 -2.00
C THR A 330 -11.57 3.23 -3.15
N TRP A 331 -11.87 4.53 -3.09
CA TRP A 331 -11.37 5.56 -4.01
C TRP A 331 -10.13 6.21 -3.37
N TYR A 332 -9.02 5.47 -3.40
CA TYR A 332 -7.82 5.75 -2.59
C TYR A 332 -7.23 7.15 -2.76
N ASP A 333 -7.24 7.70 -3.97
CA ASP A 333 -6.73 9.05 -4.28
C ASP A 333 -7.85 10.10 -4.40
N GLY A 334 -9.05 9.74 -3.96
CA GLY A 334 -10.25 10.57 -4.09
C GLY A 334 -10.86 10.55 -5.49
N THR A 335 -10.29 9.79 -6.43
CA THR A 335 -10.71 9.80 -7.84
C THR A 335 -11.17 8.42 -8.30
N ARG A 336 -12.17 8.40 -9.17
CA ARG A 336 -12.56 7.21 -9.93
C ARG A 336 -12.68 7.55 -11.40
N HIS A 337 -12.22 6.67 -12.28
CA HIS A 337 -12.27 6.87 -13.71
C HIS A 337 -13.23 5.88 -14.37
N VAL A 338 -14.06 6.40 -15.27
CA VAL A 338 -14.83 5.60 -16.21
C VAL A 338 -14.33 5.91 -17.61
N ASP A 339 -13.65 4.94 -18.19
CA ASP A 339 -13.16 5.01 -19.56
C ASP A 339 -14.32 4.69 -20.52
N LEU A 340 -14.55 5.61 -21.45
CA LEU A 340 -15.60 5.59 -22.45
C LEU A 340 -14.96 5.38 -23.82
N SER A 341 -15.51 4.46 -24.61
CA SER A 341 -15.03 4.23 -25.98
C SER A 341 -16.15 3.76 -26.91
N GLY A 342 -15.87 3.81 -28.21
CA GLY A 342 -16.80 3.44 -29.27
C GLY A 342 -16.77 4.47 -30.41
N VAL A 343 -16.76 3.96 -31.64
CA VAL A 343 -16.80 4.80 -32.85
C VAL A 343 -18.21 4.77 -33.42
N TRP A 344 -18.86 5.92 -33.48
CA TRP A 344 -20.19 6.09 -34.05
C TRP A 344 -20.23 5.75 -35.55
N PRO A 345 -21.25 5.01 -36.05
CA PRO A 345 -22.39 4.42 -35.34
C PRO A 345 -22.18 2.93 -34.98
N GLY A 346 -21.15 2.62 -34.18
CA GLY A 346 -20.76 1.28 -33.75
C GLY A 346 -21.09 0.96 -32.29
N SER A 347 -20.43 -0.06 -31.73
CA SER A 347 -20.64 -0.48 -30.35
C SER A 347 -20.00 0.50 -29.35
N THR A 348 -20.69 0.72 -28.22
CA THR A 348 -20.19 1.57 -27.13
C THR A 348 -19.72 0.74 -25.95
N HIS A 349 -18.72 1.26 -25.25
CA HIS A 349 -18.14 0.62 -24.07
C HIS A 349 -17.93 1.65 -22.97
N ALA A 350 -18.12 1.21 -21.73
CA ALA A 350 -17.77 1.95 -20.53
C ALA A 350 -17.12 0.97 -19.56
N THR A 351 -15.97 1.35 -18.98
CA THR A 351 -15.22 0.50 -18.05
C THR A 351 -14.77 1.33 -16.86
N ASP A 352 -15.01 0.81 -15.66
CA ASP A 352 -14.42 1.34 -14.43
C ASP A 352 -12.93 0.97 -14.44
N ALA A 353 -12.06 1.97 -14.66
CA ALA A 353 -10.63 1.77 -14.87
C ALA A 353 -9.95 1.14 -13.65
N GLU A 354 -10.55 1.32 -12.46
CA GLU A 354 -10.01 0.82 -11.21
C GLU A 354 -10.67 -0.49 -10.72
N ALA A 355 -11.64 -1.05 -11.44
CA ALA A 355 -12.36 -2.25 -11.00
C ALA A 355 -11.47 -3.51 -10.85
N ALA A 356 -10.37 -3.61 -11.61
CA ALA A 356 -9.47 -4.77 -11.59
C ALA A 356 -8.38 -4.70 -10.51
N LEU A 357 -8.33 -3.63 -9.73
CA LEU A 357 -7.24 -3.39 -8.78
C LEU A 357 -7.55 -4.03 -7.42
N THR A 358 -6.54 -4.69 -6.85
CA THR A 358 -6.66 -5.29 -5.52
C THR A 358 -6.68 -4.21 -4.43
N PRO A 359 -7.55 -4.33 -3.41
CA PRO A 359 -7.62 -3.38 -2.31
C PRO A 359 -6.32 -3.13 -1.54
#